data_AF-A0A6N2EIL4-F1
#
_entry.id   AF-A0A6N2EIL4-F1
#
_cell.length_a   1.000
_cell.length_b   1.000
_cell.length_c   1.000
_cell.angle_alpha   90.00
_cell.angle_beta   90.00
_cell.angle_gamma   90.00
#
_symmetry.space_group_name_H-M   'P 1'
#
loop_
_entity.id
_entity.type
_entity.pdbx_description
1 polymer ?
#
loop_
_entity_poly.entity_id
_entity_poly.type
_entity_poly.pdbx_seq_one_letter_code
_entity_poly.pdbx_strand_id
1 'polypeptide(L)'
;MSCFRPARDRAARPAPSAALISLLDRGLRRQRHWWLAAGGEPERIAALLAAPLRASGAPPLRFAEISAVFAPLPNLPAAGAAAAAGQARYRHLIQLQGHRARISCWRHYGHAIGWQRRCGPMALACFLQHFDGGLRSGPRQSAGQREPPGQVLPLRRPGRWKADDPYPRTPAAGW
;
A
#
# COMPACT_ATOMS: atom_id res chain seq x y z
N MET A 1 -23.93 29.44 -31.29
CA MET A 1 -23.82 28.15 -30.56
C MET A 1 -22.49 28.15 -29.83
N SER A 2 -22.50 28.45 -28.53
CA SER A 2 -21.29 28.57 -27.71
C SER A 2 -21.10 27.27 -26.93
N CYS A 3 -19.98 26.58 -27.15
CA CYS A 3 -19.66 25.35 -26.44
C CYS A 3 -19.23 25.72 -25.01
N PHE A 4 -20.15 25.58 -24.06
CA PHE A 4 -19.89 25.72 -22.64
C PHE A 4 -18.85 24.66 -22.25
N ARG A 5 -17.61 25.10 -22.03
CA ARG A 5 -16.51 24.25 -21.59
C ARG A 5 -16.55 24.29 -20.07
N PRO A 6 -17.03 23.27 -19.35
CA PRO A 6 -16.97 23.31 -17.90
C PRO A 6 -15.50 23.41 -17.52
N ALA A 7 -15.19 24.44 -16.74
CA ALA A 7 -13.91 24.55 -16.07
C ALA A 7 -13.65 23.18 -15.42
N ARG A 8 -12.56 22.53 -15.81
CA ARG A 8 -12.01 21.44 -15.03
C ARG A 8 -11.71 22.06 -13.68
N ASP A 9 -12.64 21.89 -12.75
CA ASP A 9 -12.40 22.09 -11.34
C ASP A 9 -11.09 21.37 -11.07
N ARG A 10 -10.06 22.14 -10.71
CA ARG A 10 -8.83 21.59 -10.16
C ARG A 10 -9.30 20.86 -8.91
N ALA A 11 -9.66 19.58 -9.06
CA ALA A 11 -10.04 18.72 -7.96
C ALA A 11 -8.94 18.92 -6.91
N ALA A 12 -9.30 19.60 -5.82
CA ALA A 12 -8.36 20.02 -4.81
C ALA A 12 -7.52 18.80 -4.47
N ARG A 13 -6.19 18.90 -4.62
CA ARG A 13 -5.29 17.79 -4.38
C ARG A 13 -5.65 17.25 -2.99
N PRO A 14 -6.10 16.00 -2.86
CA PRO A 14 -6.63 15.51 -1.59
C PRO A 14 -5.59 15.78 -0.52
N ALA A 15 -6.04 16.33 0.61
CA ALA A 15 -5.15 16.64 1.72
C ALA A 15 -4.32 15.39 2.05
N PRO A 16 -3.00 15.54 2.27
CA PRO A 16 -2.14 14.41 2.55
C PRO A 16 -2.71 13.64 3.73
N SER A 17 -2.96 12.34 3.52
CA SER A 17 -3.61 11.52 4.54
C SER A 17 -2.57 10.83 5.41
N ALA A 18 -2.70 10.91 6.72
CA ALA A 18 -1.78 10.24 7.64
C ALA A 18 -1.99 8.72 7.64
N ALA A 19 -0.91 7.97 7.90
CA ALA A 19 -0.91 6.52 7.98
C ALA A 19 -0.16 5.97 9.19
N LEU A 20 -0.72 4.88 9.74
CA LEU A 20 -0.01 3.97 10.62
C LEU A 20 0.54 2.81 9.78
N ILE A 21 1.85 2.59 9.85
CA ILE A 21 2.54 1.49 9.18
C ILE A 21 2.97 0.51 10.26
N SER A 22 2.62 -0.77 10.11
CA SER A 22 2.98 -1.84 11.04
C SER A 22 3.74 -2.94 10.30
N LEU A 23 4.86 -3.36 10.85
CA LEU A 23 5.63 -4.51 10.40
C LEU A 23 5.58 -5.59 11.48
N LEU A 24 5.16 -6.79 11.10
CA LEU A 24 5.08 -7.95 11.96
C LEU A 24 5.93 -9.09 11.38
N ASP A 25 6.88 -9.59 12.15
CA ASP A 25 7.56 -10.85 11.88
C ASP A 25 6.99 -11.94 12.79
N ARG A 26 6.24 -12.87 12.19
CA ARG A 26 5.60 -13.96 12.93
C ARG A 26 6.58 -15.02 13.40
N GLY A 27 7.66 -15.25 12.64
CA GLY A 27 8.67 -16.26 12.99
C GLY A 27 9.47 -15.81 14.20
N LEU A 28 9.88 -14.54 14.22
CA LEU A 28 10.70 -13.96 15.29
C LEU A 28 9.88 -13.29 16.40
N ARG A 29 8.54 -13.26 16.28
CA ARG A 29 7.62 -12.55 17.20
C ARG A 29 8.01 -11.09 17.43
N ARG A 30 8.41 -10.39 16.36
CA ARG A 30 8.82 -8.98 16.40
C ARG A 30 7.78 -8.10 15.74
N GLN A 31 7.57 -6.92 16.30
CA GLN A 31 6.72 -5.91 15.69
C GLN A 31 7.36 -4.53 15.78
N ARG A 32 7.10 -3.70 14.78
CA ARG A 32 7.46 -2.28 14.75
C ARG A 32 6.36 -1.47 14.10
N HIS A 33 6.22 -0.23 14.53
CA HIS A 33 5.19 0.68 14.07
C HIS A 33 5.81 2.03 13.74
N TRP A 34 5.33 2.66 12.68
CA TRP A 34 5.76 4.00 12.30
C TRP A 34 4.57 4.88 12.00
N TRP A 35 4.73 6.17 12.30
CA TRP A 35 3.80 7.21 11.89
C TRP A 35 4.27 7.88 10.61
N LEU A 36 3.38 7.95 9.63
CA LEU A 36 3.56 8.77 8.44
C LEU A 36 2.51 9.88 8.46
N ALA A 37 2.95 11.12 8.71
CA ALA A 37 2.03 12.26 8.82
C ALA A 37 1.31 12.60 7.51
N ALA A 38 1.90 12.24 6.36
CA ALA A 38 1.42 12.59 5.03
C ALA A 38 1.78 11.54 3.99
N GLY A 39 0.85 11.25 3.05
CA GLY A 39 1.11 10.31 1.96
C GLY A 39 0.82 8.86 2.33
N GLY A 40 -0.25 8.63 3.09
CA GLY A 40 -0.67 7.32 3.55
C GLY A 40 -1.29 6.42 2.49
N GLU A 41 -1.45 6.90 1.26
CA GLU A 41 -2.05 6.16 0.16
C GLU A 41 -1.18 4.95 -0.27
N PRO A 42 -1.78 3.84 -0.73
CA PRO A 42 -1.04 2.65 -1.15
C PRO A 42 0.08 2.92 -2.16
N GLU A 43 -0.13 3.84 -3.10
CA GLU A 43 0.83 4.23 -4.14
C GLU A 43 2.10 4.82 -3.53
N ARG A 44 1.97 5.66 -2.50
CA ARG A 44 3.11 6.28 -1.82
C ARG A 44 3.89 5.27 -1.00
N ILE A 45 3.19 4.34 -0.33
CA ILE A 45 3.84 3.25 0.41
C ILE A 45 4.56 2.28 -0.54
N ALA A 46 3.97 1.97 -1.70
CA ALA A 46 4.62 1.17 -2.73
C ALA A 46 5.90 1.85 -3.24
N ALA A 47 5.86 3.16 -3.49
CA ALA A 47 7.04 3.90 -3.93
C ALA A 47 8.20 3.85 -2.92
N LEU A 48 7.91 3.92 -1.61
CA LEU A 48 8.91 3.77 -0.54
C LEU A 48 9.51 2.35 -0.52
N LEU A 49 8.64 1.33 -0.53
CA LEU A 49 9.05 -0.07 -0.50
C LEU A 49 9.75 -0.54 -1.79
N ALA A 50 9.53 0.15 -2.92
CA ALA A 50 10.21 -0.10 -4.18
C ALA A 50 11.62 0.50 -4.22
N ALA A 51 11.98 1.44 -3.33
CA ALA A 51 13.28 2.09 -3.37
C ALA A 51 14.46 1.09 -3.22
N PRO A 52 14.44 0.11 -2.29
CA PRO A 52 15.48 -0.93 -2.23
C PRO A 52 15.53 -1.81 -3.48
N LEU A 53 14.37 -2.13 -4.08
CA LEU A 53 14.30 -2.91 -5.32
C LEU A 53 15.01 -2.18 -6.47
N ARG A 54 14.82 -0.86 -6.60
CA ARG A 54 15.52 -0.05 -7.61
C ARG A 54 17.02 0.05 -7.35
N ALA A 55 17.43 0.10 -6.08
CA ALA A 55 18.84 0.24 -5.70
C ALA A 55 19.63 -1.08 -5.78
N SER A 56 19.00 -2.22 -5.50
CA SER A 56 19.68 -3.53 -5.33
C SER A 56 19.20 -4.63 -6.28
N GLY A 57 18.12 -4.40 -7.04
CA GLY A 57 17.51 -5.42 -7.89
C GLY A 57 16.63 -6.44 -7.15
N ALA A 58 16.54 -6.38 -5.81
CA ALA A 58 15.73 -7.30 -5.00
C ALA A 58 14.74 -6.54 -4.08
N PRO A 59 13.50 -7.05 -3.89
CA PRO A 59 12.56 -6.44 -2.95
C PRO A 59 13.02 -6.70 -1.51
N PRO A 60 12.71 -5.79 -0.56
CA PRO A 60 13.03 -6.01 0.84
C PRO A 60 12.11 -7.11 1.40
N LEU A 61 12.70 -8.19 1.91
CA LEU A 61 11.96 -9.36 2.42
C LEU A 61 12.28 -9.69 3.87
N ARG A 62 13.32 -9.06 4.44
CA ARG A 62 13.73 -9.26 5.83
C ARG A 62 13.27 -8.10 6.71
N PHE A 63 13.11 -8.38 8.00
CA PHE A 63 12.66 -7.39 8.97
C PHE A 63 13.56 -6.14 9.01
N ALA A 64 14.88 -6.34 8.97
CA ALA A 64 15.85 -5.25 8.97
C ALA A 64 15.76 -4.39 7.70
N GLU A 65 15.61 -5.02 6.52
CA GLU A 65 15.50 -4.34 5.23
C GLU A 65 14.24 -3.47 5.17
N ILE A 66 13.08 -4.03 5.56
CA ILE A 66 11.83 -3.26 5.57
C ILE A 66 11.86 -2.18 6.66
N SER A 67 12.47 -2.46 7.82
CA SER A 67 12.65 -1.43 8.85
C SER A 67 13.51 -0.27 8.36
N ALA A 68 14.55 -0.53 7.56
CA ALA A 68 15.43 0.50 7.03
C ALA A 68 14.69 1.46 6.07
N VAL A 69 13.73 0.97 5.29
CA VAL A 69 12.87 1.82 4.43
C VAL A 69 12.13 2.88 5.24
N PHE A 70 11.72 2.54 6.46
CA PHE A 70 10.95 3.42 7.35
C PHE A 70 11.79 4.06 8.46
N ALA A 71 13.10 3.85 8.48
CA ALA A 71 13.99 4.40 9.51
C ALA A 71 13.93 5.94 9.65
N PRO A 72 13.69 6.73 8.58
CA PRO A 72 13.50 8.17 8.72
C PRO A 72 12.20 8.59 9.42
N LEU A 73 11.25 7.67 9.60
CA LEU A 73 9.96 7.96 10.26
C LEU A 73 10.05 7.74 11.77
N PRO A 74 9.25 8.47 12.58
CA PRO A 74 9.15 8.21 14.01
C PRO A 74 8.68 6.78 14.28
N ASN A 75 9.51 6.00 14.98
CA ASN A 75 9.12 4.69 15.50
C ASN A 75 8.20 4.86 16.71
N LEU A 76 7.07 4.17 16.70
CA LEU A 76 6.08 4.24 17.77
C LEU A 76 6.14 3.00 18.67
N PRO A 77 6.12 3.17 20.00
CA PRO A 77 5.84 2.05 20.90
C PRO A 77 4.41 1.56 20.69
N ALA A 78 4.08 0.34 21.16
CA ALA A 78 2.77 -0.27 20.94
C ALA A 78 1.59 0.61 21.43
N ALA A 79 1.73 1.25 22.59
CA ALA A 79 0.74 2.21 23.10
C ALA A 79 0.57 3.43 22.18
N GLY A 80 1.69 3.97 21.67
CA GLY A 80 1.67 5.06 20.71
C GLY A 80 1.05 4.67 19.37
N ALA A 81 1.23 3.42 18.93
CA ALA A 81 0.58 2.90 17.73
C ALA A 81 -0.95 2.84 17.88
N ALA A 82 -1.48 2.47 19.04
CA ALA A 82 -2.92 2.49 19.30
C ALA A 82 -3.51 3.90 19.22
N ALA A 83 -2.86 4.89 19.84
CA ALA A 83 -3.27 6.28 19.76
C ALA A 83 -3.19 6.84 18.32
N ALA A 84 -2.12 6.53 17.60
CA ALA A 84 -1.94 6.92 16.20
C ALA A 84 -3.01 6.27 15.29
N ALA A 85 -3.46 5.06 15.62
CA ALA A 85 -4.48 4.35 14.87
C ALA A 85 -5.83 5.11 14.84
N GLY A 86 -6.15 5.89 15.87
CA GLY A 86 -7.34 6.75 15.93
C GLY A 86 -7.25 8.00 15.05
N GLN A 87 -6.04 8.48 14.78
CA GLN A 87 -5.76 9.66 13.96
C GLN A 87 -5.50 9.31 12.48
N ALA A 88 -5.17 8.05 12.21
CA ALA A 88 -4.81 7.58 10.88
C ALA A 88 -6.00 7.57 9.92
N ARG A 89 -5.77 8.03 8.68
CA ARG A 89 -6.69 7.78 7.56
C ARG A 89 -6.38 6.48 6.83
N TYR A 90 -5.16 5.99 6.91
CA TYR A 90 -4.72 4.74 6.31
C TYR A 90 -3.99 3.86 7.33
N ARG A 91 -4.11 2.55 7.16
CA ARG A 91 -3.33 1.56 7.91
C ARG A 91 -2.68 0.61 6.92
N HIS A 92 -1.42 0.31 7.13
CA HIS A 92 -0.67 -0.68 6.36
C HIS A 92 -0.08 -1.71 7.32
N LEU A 93 -0.32 -2.98 7.03
CA LEU A 93 0.27 -4.10 7.77
C LEU A 93 1.13 -4.91 6.81
N ILE A 94 2.42 -4.94 7.07
CA ILE A 94 3.39 -5.80 6.40
C ILE A 94 3.67 -6.99 7.33
N GLN A 95 3.43 -8.20 6.85
CA GLN A 95 3.67 -9.43 7.59
C GLN A 95 4.78 -10.24 6.93
N LEU A 96 5.78 -10.62 7.72
CA LEU A 96 6.86 -11.51 7.34
C LEU A 96 6.59 -12.92 7.87
N GLN A 97 6.79 -13.90 7.00
CA GLN A 97 6.73 -15.32 7.33
C GLN A 97 7.81 -16.07 6.52
N GLY A 98 8.93 -16.38 7.17
CA GLY A 98 10.11 -16.91 6.49
C GLY A 98 10.64 -15.93 5.45
N HIS A 99 10.79 -16.37 4.19
CA HIS A 99 11.24 -15.55 3.07
C HIS A 99 10.10 -14.85 2.31
N ARG A 100 8.89 -14.80 2.88
CA ARG A 100 7.71 -14.22 2.23
C ARG A 100 7.25 -12.98 3.00
N ALA A 101 6.97 -11.92 2.24
CA ALA A 101 6.36 -10.69 2.73
C ALA A 101 4.95 -10.53 2.14
N ARG A 102 3.96 -10.25 2.98
CA ARG A 102 2.59 -9.91 2.58
C ARG A 102 2.20 -8.54 3.11
N ILE A 103 1.35 -7.84 2.37
CA ILE A 103 0.84 -6.54 2.79
C ILE A 103 -0.69 -6.50 2.73
N SER A 104 -1.28 -5.80 3.69
CA SER A 104 -2.69 -5.44 3.74
C SER A 104 -2.81 -3.94 3.99
N CYS A 105 -3.81 -3.32 3.37
CA CYS A 105 -4.04 -1.88 3.43
C CYS A 105 -5.50 -1.62 3.81
N TRP A 106 -5.74 -0.66 4.69
CA TRP A 106 -7.08 -0.17 5.02
C TRP A 106 -7.14 1.35 4.91
N ARG A 107 -8.34 1.86 4.61
CA ARG A 107 -8.66 3.29 4.63
C ARG A 107 -9.85 3.53 5.56
N HIS A 108 -9.76 4.57 6.35
CA HIS A 108 -10.85 5.06 7.18
C HIS A 108 -11.74 6.01 6.39
N TYR A 109 -13.04 5.76 6.37
CA TYR A 109 -14.04 6.55 5.65
C TYR A 109 -14.90 7.42 6.57
N GLY A 110 -14.37 7.79 7.74
CA GLY A 110 -15.10 8.54 8.77
C GLY A 110 -16.05 7.65 9.57
N HIS A 111 -16.75 8.25 10.53
CA HIS A 111 -17.50 7.54 11.57
C HIS A 111 -18.61 6.61 11.04
N ALA A 112 -19.25 6.94 9.92
CA ALA A 112 -20.36 6.16 9.40
C ALA A 112 -19.96 4.83 8.74
N ILE A 113 -18.77 4.77 8.14
CA ILE A 113 -18.31 3.61 7.34
C ILE A 113 -17.15 2.87 8.02
N GLY A 114 -16.37 3.57 8.83
CA GLY A 114 -15.23 3.01 9.54
C GLY A 114 -14.09 2.59 8.60
N TRP A 115 -13.36 1.56 9.02
CA TRP A 115 -12.21 1.03 8.29
C TRP A 115 -12.64 0.05 7.20
N GLN A 116 -12.23 0.32 5.96
CA GLN A 116 -12.46 -0.55 4.82
C GLN A 116 -11.14 -1.02 4.24
N ARG A 117 -11.06 -2.31 3.93
CA ARG A 117 -9.86 -2.88 3.31
C ARG A 117 -9.76 -2.39 1.86
N ARG A 118 -8.59 -1.88 1.48
CA ARG A 118 -8.27 -1.39 0.13
C ARG A 118 -7.39 -2.35 -0.65
N CYS A 119 -6.52 -3.08 0.07
CA CYS A 119 -5.64 -4.09 -0.52
C CYS A 119 -5.47 -5.26 0.48
N GLY A 120 -5.16 -6.43 -0.05
CA GLY A 120 -4.56 -7.53 0.71
C GLY A 120 -5.50 -8.51 1.44
N PRO A 121 -4.93 -9.58 2.03
CA PRO A 121 -3.49 -9.81 2.18
C PRO A 121 -2.89 -10.36 0.88
N MET A 122 -1.94 -9.64 0.30
CA MET A 122 -1.31 -10.03 -0.98
C MET A 122 0.22 -10.02 -0.87
N ALA A 123 0.91 -10.72 -1.78
CA ALA A 123 2.37 -10.74 -1.81
C ALA A 123 2.92 -9.32 -2.04
N LEU A 124 4.02 -8.98 -1.34
CA LEU A 124 4.64 -7.65 -1.46
C LEU A 124 5.02 -7.32 -2.92
N ALA A 125 5.57 -8.28 -3.65
CA ALA A 125 5.89 -8.09 -5.07
C ALA A 125 4.66 -7.70 -5.92
N CYS A 126 3.51 -8.35 -5.67
CA CYS A 126 2.26 -8.03 -6.38
C CYS A 126 1.74 -6.64 -6.00
N PHE A 127 1.87 -6.26 -4.72
CA PHE A 127 1.55 -4.90 -4.26
C PHE A 127 2.42 -3.85 -4.97
N LEU A 128 3.74 -4.06 -5.05
CA LEU A 128 4.65 -3.16 -5.75
C LEU A 128 4.28 -3.04 -7.23
N GLN A 129 4.04 -4.16 -7.94
CA GLN A 129 3.63 -4.14 -9.35
C GLN A 129 2.28 -3.43 -9.59
N HIS A 130 1.38 -3.48 -8.61
CA HIS A 130 0.06 -2.89 -8.73
C HIS A 130 0.08 -1.38 -8.48
N PHE A 131 0.77 -0.95 -7.42
CA PHE A 131 0.70 0.42 -6.90
C PHE A 131 1.94 1.28 -7.22
N ASP A 132 3.06 0.68 -7.59
CA ASP A 132 4.22 1.41 -8.11
C ASP A 132 4.14 1.52 -9.64
N GLY A 133 3.60 2.65 -10.12
CA GLY A 133 3.53 2.95 -11.56
C GLY A 133 4.90 3.01 -12.26
N GLY A 134 5.98 3.14 -11.49
CA GLY A 134 7.37 3.11 -11.99
C GLY A 134 7.81 1.73 -12.50
N LEU A 135 7.36 0.63 -11.87
CA LEU A 135 7.63 -0.73 -12.35
C LEU A 135 6.85 -1.10 -13.63
N ARG A 136 5.78 -0.37 -13.95
CA ARG A 136 5.02 -0.51 -15.21
C ARG A 136 5.63 0.28 -16.36
N SER A 137 6.60 1.14 -16.07
CA SER A 137 7.34 1.88 -17.08
C SER A 137 8.56 1.05 -17.48
N GLY A 138 8.32 0.04 -18.32
CA GLY A 138 9.39 -0.49 -19.17
C GLY A 138 10.05 0.66 -19.95
N PRO A 139 11.30 0.50 -20.42
CA PRO A 139 11.99 1.57 -21.13
C PRO A 139 11.09 2.08 -22.25
N ARG A 140 10.89 3.40 -22.29
CA ARG A 140 10.28 4.10 -23.41
C ARG A 140 11.16 3.78 -24.61
N GLN A 141 10.80 2.76 -25.38
CA GLN A 141 11.40 2.50 -26.67
C GLN A 141 10.96 3.62 -27.60
N SER A 142 11.74 4.70 -27.61
CA SER A 142 11.92 5.50 -28.81
C SER A 142 12.75 4.65 -29.78
N ALA A 143 12.12 3.68 -30.43
CA ALA A 143 12.70 2.94 -31.54
C ALA A 143 11.60 2.74 -32.58
N GLY A 144 11.89 3.16 -33.80
CA GLY A 144 10.93 3.35 -34.87
C GLY A 144 10.05 2.14 -35.17
N GLN A 145 8.77 2.42 -35.37
CA GLN A 145 8.02 2.06 -36.57
C GLN A 145 8.51 0.80 -37.32
N ARG A 146 7.88 -0.35 -37.02
CA ARG A 146 7.41 -1.37 -37.97
C ARG A 146 6.57 -2.44 -37.25
N GLU A 147 5.27 -2.47 -37.56
CA GLU A 147 4.39 -3.65 -37.42
C GLU A 147 4.83 -4.76 -38.41
N PRO A 148 4.38 -6.05 -38.32
CA PRO A 148 2.98 -6.47 -38.13
C PRO A 148 2.81 -7.82 -37.35
N PRO A 149 1.75 -8.64 -37.52
CA PRO A 149 0.76 -8.93 -36.48
C PRO A 149 0.83 -10.38 -35.94
N GLY A 150 0.39 -10.61 -34.70
CA GLY A 150 0.38 -11.96 -34.13
C GLY A 150 -0.43 -12.05 -32.83
N GLN A 151 -1.55 -12.77 -32.93
CA GLN A 151 -2.51 -13.18 -31.91
C GLN A 151 -1.99 -13.33 -30.46
N VAL A 152 -2.72 -12.79 -29.48
CA VAL A 152 -2.67 -13.28 -28.09
C VAL A 152 -4.08 -13.36 -27.49
N LEU A 153 -4.41 -14.57 -27.03
CA LEU A 153 -5.60 -15.02 -26.32
C LEU A 153 -6.09 -14.09 -25.18
N PRO A 154 -7.40 -14.10 -24.85
CA PRO A 154 -7.91 -13.40 -23.67
C PRO A 154 -7.47 -14.09 -22.37
N LEU A 155 -6.65 -13.39 -21.58
CA LEU A 155 -6.34 -13.75 -20.21
C LEU A 155 -7.61 -13.67 -19.34
N ARG A 156 -8.00 -14.83 -18.80
CA ARG A 156 -9.06 -15.00 -17.81
C ARG A 156 -8.89 -14.01 -16.65
N ARG A 157 -10.00 -13.34 -16.28
CA ARG A 157 -10.11 -12.52 -15.07
C ARG A 157 -9.81 -13.37 -13.82
N PRO A 158 -8.88 -12.98 -12.93
CA PRO A 158 -8.79 -13.61 -11.63
C PRO A 158 -9.98 -13.19 -10.76
N GLY A 159 -10.56 -14.21 -10.12
CA GLY A 159 -11.84 -14.19 -9.44
C GLY A 159 -11.95 -13.25 -8.25
N ARG A 160 -13.21 -13.02 -7.90
CA ARG A 160 -13.71 -12.28 -6.74
C ARG A 160 -13.17 -12.92 -5.45
N TRP A 161 -12.28 -12.23 -4.74
CA TRP A 161 -11.71 -12.70 -3.49
C TRP A 161 -12.70 -12.50 -2.34
N LYS A 162 -13.08 -13.61 -1.68
CA LYS A 162 -13.84 -13.62 -0.43
C LYS A 162 -12.92 -13.22 0.73
N ALA A 163 -13.47 -12.42 1.64
CA ALA A 163 -12.79 -11.92 2.82
C ALA A 163 -12.74 -13.01 3.89
N ASP A 164 -11.56 -13.58 4.12
CA ASP A 164 -11.25 -14.20 5.41
C ASP A 164 -10.62 -13.14 6.31
N ASP A 165 -11.28 -12.89 7.42
CA ASP A 165 -11.03 -11.84 8.40
C ASP A 165 -10.17 -12.39 9.54
N PRO A 166 -8.91 -11.96 9.72
CA PRO A 166 -8.05 -12.50 10.78
C PRO A 166 -8.05 -11.66 12.08
N TYR A 167 -8.98 -10.72 12.29
CA TYR A 167 -9.10 -10.02 13.57
C TYR A 167 -10.52 -10.13 14.15
N PRO A 168 -10.65 -10.43 15.46
CA PRO A 168 -11.94 -10.46 16.12
C PRO A 168 -12.57 -9.07 16.10
N ARG A 169 -13.89 -9.04 15.85
CA ARG A 169 -14.72 -7.87 16.12
C ARG A 169 -14.55 -7.52 17.60
N THR A 170 -13.91 -6.39 17.89
CA THR A 170 -13.93 -5.84 19.25
C THR A 170 -15.39 -5.52 19.61
N PRO A 171 -15.90 -5.95 20.76
CA PRO A 171 -17.26 -5.61 21.17
C PRO A 171 -17.35 -4.13 21.47
N ALA A 172 -18.51 -3.55 21.13
CA ALA A 172 -18.92 -2.25 21.63
C ALA A 172 -19.02 -2.31 23.16
N ALA A 173 -18.23 -1.51 23.85
CA ALA A 173 -18.45 -1.12 25.23
C ALA A 173 -17.74 0.22 25.47
N GLY A 174 -18.38 1.08 26.25
CA GLY A 174 -18.14 2.51 26.31
C GLY A 174 -16.79 2.95 26.90
N TRP A 175 -16.65 4.28 26.82
CA TRP A 175 -15.57 5.17 27.28
C TRP A 175 -14.43 5.38 26.29
#